data_AF-A0A8J3R0E9-F1
#
_entry.id   AF-A0A8J3R0E9-F1
#
_cell.length_a   1.000
_cell.length_b   1.000
_cell.length_c   1.000
_cell.angle_alpha   90.00
_cell.angle_beta   90.00
_cell.angle_gamma   90.00
#
_symmetry.space_group_name_H-M   'P 1'
#
loop_
_entity.id
_entity.type
_entity.pdbx_description
1 polymer ?
#
loop_
_entity_poly.entity_id
_entity_poly.type
_entity_poly.pdbx_seq_one_letter_code
_entity_poly.pdbx_strand_id
1 'polypeptide(L)'
;MPLVAEGLGGLIDATLPDLGLGASWQDIYRMRPRVPLVCQACRGSLHAKVSPRGLRFFAHDAARRDCPLAGESIEHRLLKSAIAAAVRMAGWHAALEVTAPDRRWRADVLATSPDGARRVAWEAQLARQHDDDTMARTAGYAADGVEVVWVFERPATREVPAITVDVSDDGITVAEPLARLITSRCESGSKCVRYRDLPHPPQCVGHGRWGPATLVLDQFVALVCRDEIRWSVLPPPEAIRPGYFEPVEEIAWTSPVYVRRAEAIREVQRVTDASVADERHQRRRRHEAELRRRQQEADRHEANRAALRERQHRLTSIVVQQVTAGTGQAPWTLPSDFEHATGVSVIVNGGPVAVICPIASRIDGEIADRLLGVTVYVASERERRAIAGECHPGQRIVVISQDHQATPPRPADGIP
;
A
#
# COMPACT_ATOMS: atom_id res chain seq x y z
N MET A 1 49.41 11.75 -3.28
CA MET A 1 50.38 12.78 -2.86
C MET A 1 49.69 13.48 -1.73
N PRO A 2 50.19 13.42 -0.49
CA PRO A 2 49.36 13.74 0.66
C PRO A 2 49.05 15.24 0.81
N LEU A 3 47.94 15.54 1.47
CA LEU A 3 47.54 16.88 1.90
C LEU A 3 48.16 17.27 3.26
N VAL A 4 48.70 16.30 3.98
CA VAL A 4 49.41 16.50 5.24
C VAL A 4 50.85 15.99 5.19
N ALA A 5 51.73 16.56 6.01
CA ALA A 5 53.11 16.11 6.16
C ALA A 5 53.61 16.34 7.59
N GLU A 6 54.58 15.55 8.04
CA GLU A 6 55.37 15.90 9.22
C GLU A 6 56.47 16.88 8.84
N GLY A 7 56.57 17.99 9.58
CA GLY A 7 57.53 19.05 9.34
C GLY A 7 57.33 20.20 10.32
N LEU A 8 58.32 21.09 10.44
CA LEU A 8 58.25 22.27 11.33
C LEU A 8 57.91 21.92 12.80
N GLY A 9 58.30 20.73 13.27
CA GLY A 9 58.05 20.29 14.64
C GLY A 9 56.67 19.67 14.88
N GLY A 10 55.85 19.45 13.85
CA GLY A 10 54.53 18.82 14.00
C GLY A 10 53.94 18.28 12.71
N LEU A 11 52.63 18.01 12.73
CA LEU A 11 51.84 17.70 11.54
C LEU A 11 51.36 19.01 10.92
N ILE A 12 51.67 19.22 9.65
CA ILE A 12 51.20 20.36 8.86
C ILE A 12 50.12 19.95 7.86
N ASP A 13 49.13 20.82 7.67
CA ASP A 13 47.99 20.64 6.77
C ASP A 13 48.00 21.70 5.65
N ALA A 14 48.16 21.26 4.40
CA ALA A 14 48.22 22.13 3.23
C ALA A 14 46.91 22.89 2.94
N THR A 15 45.79 22.46 3.53
CA THR A 15 44.46 23.07 3.38
C THR A 15 44.20 24.21 4.37
N LEU A 16 45.05 24.37 5.38
CA LEU A 16 44.97 25.46 6.34
C LEU A 16 45.86 26.64 5.90
N PRO A 17 45.44 27.89 6.11
CA PRO A 17 46.22 29.06 5.74
C PRO A 17 47.54 29.16 6.51
N ASP A 18 47.55 28.68 7.75
CA ASP A 18 48.65 28.71 8.71
C ASP A 18 49.28 27.32 8.95
N LEU A 19 49.01 26.37 8.04
CA LEU A 19 49.47 24.99 8.11
C LEU A 19 49.06 24.23 9.38
N GLY A 20 48.19 24.80 10.23
CA GLY A 20 47.86 24.28 11.56
C GLY A 20 48.92 24.52 12.64
N LEU A 21 50.04 25.20 12.32
CA LEU A 21 51.15 25.47 13.24
C LEU A 21 51.53 26.97 13.30
N GLY A 22 50.71 27.86 12.73
CA GLY A 22 51.03 29.29 12.65
C GLY A 22 52.05 29.65 11.56
N ALA A 23 52.42 28.71 10.68
CA ALA A 23 53.38 28.90 9.59
C ALA A 23 52.66 29.13 8.26
N SER A 24 53.15 30.05 7.43
CA SER A 24 52.58 30.30 6.11
C SER A 24 53.05 29.27 5.08
N TRP A 25 52.28 29.09 3.99
CA TRP A 25 52.70 28.23 2.88
C TRP A 25 54.04 28.67 2.26
N GLN A 26 54.32 29.97 2.26
CA GLN A 26 55.56 30.56 1.76
C GLN A 26 56.78 30.12 2.58
N ASP A 27 56.61 29.78 3.86
CA ASP A 27 57.71 29.33 4.73
C ASP A 27 58.26 27.94 4.35
N ILE A 28 57.53 27.19 3.52
CA ILE A 28 57.93 25.85 3.07
C ILE A 28 57.99 25.71 1.54
N TYR A 29 57.25 26.54 0.81
CA TYR A 29 57.14 26.42 -0.64
C TYR A 29 58.27 27.16 -1.36
N ARG A 30 59.03 26.41 -2.17
CA ARG A 30 60.18 26.91 -2.95
C ARG A 30 61.33 27.51 -2.12
N MET A 31 61.38 27.22 -0.83
CA MET A 31 62.46 27.65 0.06
C MET A 31 63.79 26.94 -0.22
N ARG A 32 64.90 27.65 0.05
CA ARG A 32 66.27 27.12 -0.03
C ARG A 32 67.07 27.55 1.22
N PRO A 33 67.71 26.60 1.95
CA PRO A 33 67.61 25.15 1.78
C PRO A 33 66.16 24.66 1.98
N ARG A 34 65.85 23.49 1.42
CA ARG A 34 64.49 22.93 1.52
C ARG A 34 64.17 22.62 2.97
N VAL A 35 62.94 22.96 3.39
CA VAL A 35 62.41 22.52 4.69
C VAL A 35 62.24 21.00 4.66
N PRO A 36 62.78 20.25 5.65
CA PRO A 36 62.57 18.81 5.75
C PRO A 36 61.09 18.49 6.02
N LEU A 37 60.45 17.82 5.08
CA LEU A 37 59.07 17.33 5.20
C LEU A 37 59.02 15.83 4.98
N VAL A 38 58.18 15.13 5.74
CA VAL A 38 58.15 13.66 5.78
C VAL A 38 56.71 13.15 5.65
N CYS A 39 56.53 12.09 4.85
CA CYS A 39 55.26 11.39 4.71
C CYS A 39 54.93 10.58 5.96
N GLN A 40 53.73 10.76 6.51
CA GLN A 40 53.28 10.01 7.70
C GLN A 40 53.19 8.50 7.46
N ALA A 41 52.80 8.09 6.25
CA ALA A 41 52.62 6.66 5.93
C ALA A 41 53.96 5.94 5.68
N CYS A 42 54.82 6.48 4.80
CA CYS A 42 56.02 5.77 4.34
C CYS A 42 57.34 6.35 4.85
N ARG A 43 57.31 7.41 5.67
CA ARG A 43 58.48 8.17 6.16
C ARG A 43 59.38 8.74 5.05
N GLY A 44 58.92 8.77 3.80
CA GLY A 44 59.67 9.33 2.68
C GLY A 44 59.70 10.84 2.69
N SER A 45 60.79 11.41 2.17
CA SER A 45 60.94 12.85 1.98
C SER A 45 59.88 13.40 1.03
N LEU A 46 59.29 14.52 1.44
CA LEU A 46 58.28 15.26 0.70
C LEU A 46 58.78 16.68 0.39
N HIS A 47 58.15 17.31 -0.61
CA HIS A 47 58.28 18.75 -0.86
C HIS A 47 56.91 19.38 -1.15
N ALA A 48 56.77 20.66 -0.77
CA ALA A 48 55.57 21.45 -1.02
C ALA A 48 55.40 21.74 -2.51
N LYS A 49 54.17 21.58 -3.02
CA LYS A 49 53.82 21.82 -4.42
C LYS A 49 52.43 22.47 -4.53
N VAL A 50 52.24 23.24 -5.60
CA VAL A 50 50.96 23.85 -5.97
C VAL A 50 50.53 23.32 -7.34
N SER A 51 49.27 22.92 -7.48
CA SER A 51 48.70 22.48 -8.75
C SER A 51 48.44 23.68 -9.67
N PRO A 52 48.24 23.47 -10.99
CA PRO A 52 47.83 24.54 -11.90
C PRO A 52 46.53 25.24 -11.47
N ARG A 53 45.65 24.53 -10.75
CA ARG A 53 44.40 25.05 -10.19
C ARG A 53 44.57 25.66 -8.79
N GLY A 54 45.80 25.88 -8.32
CA GLY A 54 46.09 26.53 -7.04
C GLY A 54 46.03 25.63 -5.80
N LEU A 55 45.73 24.33 -5.95
CA LEU A 55 45.68 23.39 -4.82
C LEU A 55 47.08 23.13 -4.27
N ARG A 56 47.25 23.34 -2.96
CA ARG A 56 48.49 23.05 -2.21
C ARG A 56 48.52 21.58 -1.79
N PHE A 57 49.67 20.93 -1.90
CA PHE A 57 49.87 19.54 -1.48
C PHE A 57 51.34 19.21 -1.31
N PHE A 58 51.64 18.01 -0.80
CA PHE A 58 52.99 17.50 -0.63
C PHE A 58 53.29 16.37 -1.63
N ALA A 59 54.40 16.50 -2.36
CA ALA A 59 54.84 15.50 -3.33
C ALA A 59 56.05 14.74 -2.81
N HIS A 60 56.10 13.43 -3.05
CA HIS A 60 57.29 12.65 -2.74
C HIS A 60 58.46 13.07 -3.64
N ASP A 61 59.66 13.16 -3.06
CA ASP A 61 60.88 13.48 -3.82
C ASP A 61 61.27 12.35 -4.79
N ALA A 62 61.06 11.11 -4.37
CA ALA A 62 61.26 9.91 -5.18
C ALA A 62 59.96 9.12 -5.31
N ALA A 63 59.83 8.32 -6.37
CA ALA A 63 58.68 7.43 -6.53
C ALA A 63 58.61 6.42 -5.37
N ARG A 64 57.47 6.34 -4.68
CA ARG A 64 57.21 5.39 -3.58
C ARG A 64 55.98 4.56 -3.92
N ARG A 65 56.16 3.48 -4.69
CA ARG A 65 55.05 2.66 -5.22
C ARG A 65 54.21 2.01 -4.12
N ASP A 66 54.85 1.64 -3.01
CA ASP A 66 54.18 0.99 -1.88
C ASP A 66 53.62 1.97 -0.85
N CYS A 67 53.74 3.28 -1.09
CA CYS A 67 53.15 4.27 -0.21
C CYS A 67 51.64 4.36 -0.50
N PRO A 68 50.76 4.14 0.49
CA PRO A 68 49.31 4.23 0.29
C PRO A 68 48.82 5.68 0.08
N LEU A 69 49.73 6.65 0.08
CA LEU A 69 49.50 8.07 -0.25
C LEU A 69 50.20 8.46 -1.55
N ALA A 70 50.81 7.52 -2.29
CA ALA A 70 51.32 7.76 -3.63
C ALA A 70 50.23 7.54 -4.68
N GLY A 71 50.33 8.24 -5.82
CA GLY A 71 49.43 8.01 -6.96
C GLY A 71 48.05 8.69 -6.92
N GLU A 72 47.68 9.37 -5.83
CA GLU A 72 46.40 10.08 -5.72
C GLU A 72 46.19 11.18 -6.79
N SER A 73 44.99 11.18 -7.40
CA SER A 73 44.58 12.14 -8.44
C SER A 73 44.37 13.55 -7.90
N ILE A 74 44.22 14.57 -8.76
CA ILE A 74 43.94 15.95 -8.31
C ILE A 74 42.51 16.02 -7.76
N GLU A 75 41.60 15.30 -8.41
CA GLU A 75 40.18 15.21 -8.12
C GLU A 75 39.93 14.69 -6.71
N HIS A 76 40.64 13.62 -6.30
CA HIS A 76 40.55 13.06 -4.95
C HIS A 76 40.97 14.09 -3.89
N ARG A 77 42.08 14.79 -4.14
CA ARG A 77 42.58 15.83 -3.22
C ARG A 77 41.64 17.04 -3.13
N LEU A 78 41.04 17.45 -4.25
CA LEU A 78 40.05 18.53 -4.26
C LEU A 78 38.82 18.14 -3.43
N LEU A 79 38.32 16.90 -3.58
CA LEU A 79 37.19 16.42 -2.81
C LEU A 79 37.49 16.36 -1.31
N LYS A 80 38.65 15.82 -0.89
CA LYS A 80 39.07 15.82 0.52
C LYS A 80 39.15 17.24 1.08
N SER A 81 39.73 18.16 0.31
CA SER A 81 39.86 19.57 0.72
C SER A 81 38.50 20.23 0.88
N ALA A 82 37.55 19.96 -0.04
CA ALA A 82 36.20 20.48 0.02
C ALA A 82 35.42 19.93 1.23
N ILE A 83 35.54 18.63 1.51
CA ILE A 83 34.94 18.00 2.70
C ILE A 83 35.54 18.62 3.97
N ALA A 84 36.86 18.73 4.08
CA ALA A 84 37.51 19.33 5.26
C ALA A 84 37.09 20.79 5.47
N ALA A 85 36.95 21.57 4.39
CA ALA A 85 36.43 22.94 4.46
C ALA A 85 34.97 22.97 4.94
N ALA A 86 34.11 22.11 4.39
CA ALA A 86 32.71 21.99 4.80
C ALA A 86 32.55 21.59 6.28
N VAL A 87 33.36 20.66 6.77
CA VAL A 87 33.40 20.27 8.20
C VAL A 87 33.75 21.47 9.08
N ARG A 88 34.79 22.23 8.69
CA ARG A 88 35.20 23.44 9.43
C ARG A 88 34.13 24.53 9.40
N MET A 89 33.46 24.73 8.26
CA MET A 89 32.33 25.65 8.13
C MET A 89 31.14 25.25 9.01
N ALA A 90 30.94 23.95 9.24
CA ALA A 90 29.96 23.43 10.19
C ALA A 90 30.39 23.59 11.66
N GLY A 91 31.53 24.22 11.94
CA GLY A 91 32.07 24.45 13.28
C GLY A 91 32.76 23.25 13.90
N TRP A 92 33.03 22.19 13.13
CA TRP A 92 33.70 20.98 13.59
C TRP A 92 35.21 21.02 13.30
N HIS A 93 35.99 20.24 14.04
CA HIS A 93 37.40 20.05 13.74
C HIS A 93 37.55 19.04 12.60
N ALA A 94 38.35 19.39 11.58
CA ALA A 94 38.66 18.50 10.46
C ALA A 94 40.16 18.21 10.40
N ALA A 95 40.51 16.93 10.49
CA ALA A 95 41.87 16.41 10.32
C ALA A 95 41.94 15.52 9.07
N LEU A 96 42.97 15.69 8.25
CA LEU A 96 43.16 14.96 6.99
C LEU A 96 44.08 13.75 7.17
N GLU A 97 43.79 12.67 6.44
CA GLU A 97 44.62 11.46 6.33
C GLU A 97 44.93 10.78 7.69
N VAL A 98 43.98 10.83 8.61
CA VAL A 98 44.13 10.33 9.99
C VAL A 98 44.14 8.80 10.00
N THR A 99 45.21 8.22 10.53
CA THR A 99 45.34 6.77 10.70
C THR A 99 45.02 6.38 12.15
N ALA A 100 44.28 5.30 12.34
CA ALA A 100 44.04 4.72 13.66
C ALA A 100 45.38 4.37 14.35
N PRO A 101 45.49 4.43 15.69
CA PRO A 101 46.72 4.05 16.40
C PRO A 101 47.20 2.63 16.07
N ASP A 102 46.27 1.69 15.89
CA ASP A 102 46.53 0.30 15.49
C ASP A 102 46.60 0.10 13.96
N ARG A 103 46.46 1.19 13.20
CA ARG A 103 46.49 1.26 11.73
C ARG A 103 45.42 0.44 11.01
N ARG A 104 44.36 0.02 11.70
CA ARG A 104 43.31 -0.80 11.08
C ARG A 104 42.43 -0.03 10.08
N TRP A 105 42.35 1.28 10.24
CA TRP A 105 41.66 2.19 9.32
C TRP A 105 42.44 3.48 9.15
N ARG A 106 42.15 4.20 8.07
CA ARG A 106 42.70 5.52 7.77
C ARG A 106 41.64 6.36 7.08
N ALA A 107 41.21 7.43 7.74
CA ALA A 107 40.21 8.35 7.23
C ALA A 107 40.86 9.35 6.29
N ASP A 108 40.24 9.59 5.14
CA ASP A 108 40.64 10.69 4.27
C ASP A 108 40.39 12.04 4.96
N VAL A 109 39.22 12.22 5.58
CA VAL A 109 38.94 13.34 6.49
C VAL A 109 38.26 12.80 7.75
N LEU A 110 38.78 13.12 8.92
CA LEU A 110 38.13 12.84 10.21
C LEU A 110 37.54 14.13 10.76
N ALA A 111 36.21 14.19 10.83
CA ALA A 111 35.46 15.25 11.48
C ALA A 111 35.28 14.90 12.97
N THR A 112 35.56 15.84 13.88
CA THR A 112 35.36 15.67 15.32
C THR A 112 34.52 16.82 15.86
N SER A 113 33.50 16.51 16.66
CA SER A 113 32.62 17.51 17.25
C SER A 113 33.39 18.42 18.21
N PRO A 114 32.92 19.66 18.47
CA PRO A 114 33.61 20.58 19.38
C PRO A 114 33.87 20.04 20.78
N ASP A 115 32.97 19.18 21.28
CA ASP A 115 33.08 18.49 22.57
C ASP A 115 33.86 17.16 22.50
N GLY A 116 34.29 16.74 21.31
CA GLY A 116 34.97 15.47 21.05
C GLY A 116 34.09 14.22 21.15
N ALA A 117 32.79 14.35 21.42
CA ALA A 117 31.89 13.22 21.67
C ALA A 117 31.54 12.42 20.41
N ARG A 118 31.52 13.06 19.24
CA ARG A 118 31.21 12.41 17.95
C ARG A 118 32.36 12.57 16.97
N ARG A 119 32.61 11.49 16.24
CA ARG A 119 33.62 11.43 15.18
C ARG A 119 33.02 10.81 13.94
N VAL A 120 33.20 11.48 12.80
CA VAL A 120 32.72 11.03 11.49
C VAL A 120 33.89 11.02 10.52
N ALA A 121 34.28 9.85 10.05
CA ALA A 121 35.21 9.67 8.95
C ALA A 121 34.50 9.90 7.62
N TRP A 122 35.15 10.60 6.71
CA TRP A 122 34.72 10.77 5.33
C TRP A 122 35.75 10.11 4.44
N GLU A 123 35.29 9.25 3.54
CA GLU A 123 36.13 8.46 2.65
C GLU A 123 35.84 8.86 1.20
N ALA A 124 36.81 9.46 0.53
CA ALA A 124 36.66 9.82 -0.87
C ALA A 124 37.12 8.63 -1.73
N GLN A 125 36.17 7.86 -2.25
CA GLN A 125 36.46 6.64 -2.99
C GLN A 125 36.15 6.83 -4.48
N LEU A 126 37.05 7.52 -5.18
CA LEU A 126 36.93 7.76 -6.64
C LEU A 126 37.45 6.57 -7.47
N ALA A 127 38.32 5.75 -6.90
CA ALA A 127 38.80 4.52 -7.53
C ALA A 127 37.89 3.34 -7.20
N ARG A 128 37.84 2.33 -8.10
CA ARG A 128 37.07 1.11 -7.86
C ARG A 128 37.60 0.37 -6.61
N GLN A 129 36.73 0.09 -5.66
CA GLN A 129 37.00 -0.71 -4.46
C GLN A 129 36.03 -1.89 -4.43
N HIS A 130 36.44 -3.03 -3.86
CA HIS A 130 35.54 -4.17 -3.69
C HIS A 130 34.54 -3.89 -2.54
N ASP A 131 33.36 -4.47 -2.63
CA ASP A 131 32.32 -4.28 -1.61
C ASP A 131 32.77 -4.81 -0.25
N ASP A 132 33.36 -6.02 -0.23
CA ASP A 132 33.91 -6.62 1.00
C ASP A 132 34.97 -5.73 1.68
N ASP A 133 35.82 -5.07 0.89
CA ASP A 133 36.83 -4.14 1.43
C ASP A 133 36.16 -2.91 2.05
N THR A 134 35.11 -2.41 1.41
CA THR A 134 34.32 -1.27 1.89
C THR A 134 33.62 -1.61 3.21
N MET A 135 33.04 -2.81 3.29
CA MET A 135 32.38 -3.32 4.50
C MET A 135 33.40 -3.54 5.63
N ALA A 136 34.54 -4.17 5.35
CA ALA A 136 35.59 -4.41 6.34
C ALA A 136 36.15 -3.10 6.91
N ARG A 137 36.40 -2.10 6.05
CA ARG A 137 36.82 -0.76 6.48
C ARG A 137 35.74 -0.06 7.32
N THR A 138 34.48 -0.16 6.91
CA THR A 138 33.33 0.37 7.67
C THR A 138 33.24 -0.24 9.07
N ALA A 139 33.39 -1.57 9.19
CA ALA A 139 33.44 -2.25 10.48
C ALA A 139 34.64 -1.81 11.33
N GLY A 140 35.79 -1.56 10.68
CA GLY A 140 36.97 -1.00 11.31
C GLY A 140 36.71 0.34 11.98
N TYR A 141 35.99 1.27 11.34
CA TYR A 141 35.57 2.53 11.95
C TYR A 141 34.59 2.34 13.11
N ALA A 142 33.56 1.52 12.88
CA ALA A 142 32.50 1.28 13.86
C ALA A 142 33.03 0.72 15.18
N ALA A 143 34.01 -0.17 15.13
CA ALA A 143 34.65 -0.74 16.33
C ALA A 143 35.40 0.30 17.18
N ASP A 144 35.67 1.52 16.65
CA ASP A 144 36.29 2.64 17.39
C ASP A 144 35.28 3.73 17.74
N GLY A 145 33.99 3.48 17.52
CA GLY A 145 32.96 4.50 17.68
C GLY A 145 33.14 5.68 16.72
N VAL A 146 33.68 5.43 15.53
CA VAL A 146 33.76 6.41 14.44
C VAL A 146 32.69 6.07 13.42
N GLU A 147 31.78 7.01 13.15
CA GLU A 147 30.82 6.91 12.06
C GLU A 147 31.57 7.10 10.72
N VAL A 148 31.09 6.54 9.61
CA VAL A 148 31.75 6.73 8.30
C VAL A 148 30.74 7.13 7.23
N VAL A 149 31.14 8.06 6.36
CA VAL A 149 30.44 8.44 5.14
C VAL A 149 31.35 8.21 3.94
N TRP A 150 30.93 7.34 3.03
CA TRP A 150 31.64 7.06 1.78
C TRP A 150 31.16 8.00 0.68
N VAL A 151 32.09 8.60 -0.04
CA VAL A 151 31.81 9.50 -1.16
C VAL A 151 32.34 8.85 -2.45
N PHE A 152 31.43 8.40 -3.29
CA PHE A 152 31.74 7.75 -4.56
C PHE A 152 31.42 8.67 -5.76
N GLU A 153 32.09 8.45 -6.90
CA GLU A 153 31.57 8.94 -8.19
C GLU A 153 30.40 8.07 -8.68
N ARG A 154 30.51 6.76 -8.45
CA ARG A 154 29.47 5.76 -8.71
C ARG A 154 29.48 4.74 -7.58
N PRO A 155 28.35 4.47 -6.90
CA PRO A 155 28.34 3.67 -5.69
C PRO A 155 28.67 2.21 -6.02
N ALA A 156 29.52 1.59 -5.20
CA ALA A 156 29.88 0.18 -5.33
C ALA A 156 28.83 -0.73 -4.67
N THR A 157 28.37 -0.35 -3.47
CA THR A 157 27.39 -1.08 -2.65
C THR A 157 26.41 -0.11 -1.97
N ARG A 158 25.22 -0.62 -1.64
CA ARG A 158 24.15 0.10 -0.93
C ARG A 158 24.05 -0.26 0.56
N GLU A 159 24.98 -1.06 1.08
CA GLU A 159 24.90 -1.55 2.46
C GLU A 159 25.60 -0.63 3.47
N VAL A 160 26.44 0.29 2.99
CA VAL A 160 27.21 1.23 3.83
C VAL A 160 26.67 2.65 3.67
N PRO A 161 26.90 3.55 4.66
CA PRO A 161 26.49 4.95 4.54
C PRO A 161 27.29 5.65 3.43
N ALA A 162 26.74 5.69 2.23
CA ALA A 162 27.40 6.18 1.03
C ALA A 162 26.61 7.32 0.40
N ILE A 163 27.32 8.17 -0.33
CA ILE A 163 26.76 9.19 -1.22
C ILE A 163 27.49 9.19 -2.56
N THR A 164 26.81 9.66 -3.60
CA THR A 164 27.38 10.08 -4.88
C THR A 164 27.46 11.58 -4.94
N VAL A 165 28.52 12.07 -5.59
CA VAL A 165 28.71 13.50 -5.84
C VAL A 165 28.83 13.79 -7.32
N ASP A 166 28.19 14.88 -7.74
CA ASP A 166 28.41 15.52 -9.03
C ASP A 166 29.28 16.77 -8.82
N VAL A 167 30.36 16.88 -9.59
CA VAL A 167 31.36 17.94 -9.47
C VAL A 167 31.29 18.80 -10.72
N SER A 168 30.90 20.06 -10.55
CA SER A 168 30.85 21.06 -11.61
C SER A 168 31.67 22.30 -11.24
N ASP A 169 31.74 23.27 -12.16
CA ASP A 169 32.40 24.54 -11.91
C ASP A 169 31.70 25.36 -10.80
N ASP A 170 30.41 25.13 -10.58
CA ASP A 170 29.59 25.84 -9.59
C ASP A 170 29.65 25.20 -8.18
N GLY A 171 30.25 24.01 -8.04
CA GLY A 171 30.44 23.35 -6.76
C GLY A 171 30.28 21.82 -6.80
N ILE A 172 30.08 21.24 -5.62
CA ILE A 172 29.88 19.80 -5.44
C ILE A 172 28.47 19.56 -4.94
N THR A 173 27.67 18.82 -5.70
CA THR A 173 26.31 18.44 -5.34
C THR A 173 26.28 16.98 -4.93
N VAL A 174 25.63 16.69 -3.80
CA VAL A 174 25.32 15.34 -3.33
C VAL A 174 23.99 14.92 -3.96
N ALA A 175 24.04 13.84 -4.76
CA ALA A 175 22.92 13.43 -5.59
C ALA A 175 22.14 12.24 -5.00
N GLU A 176 22.81 11.13 -4.64
CA GLU A 176 22.14 9.90 -4.23
C GLU A 176 22.92 9.12 -3.17
N PRO A 177 22.26 8.29 -2.34
CA PRO A 177 20.82 8.20 -2.18
C PRO A 177 20.36 9.13 -1.04
N LEU A 178 19.71 10.25 -1.40
CA LEU A 178 19.13 11.22 -0.48
C LEU A 178 17.61 11.24 -0.66
N ALA A 179 16.88 11.20 0.46
CA ALA A 179 15.42 11.11 0.44
C ALA A 179 14.75 12.13 1.35
N ARG A 180 13.61 12.66 0.89
CA ARG A 180 12.69 13.48 1.71
C ARG A 180 11.29 12.91 1.68
N LEU A 181 10.58 13.01 2.81
CA LEU A 181 9.17 12.64 2.87
C LEU A 181 8.31 13.79 2.35
N ILE A 182 7.58 13.53 1.28
CA ILE A 182 6.57 14.44 0.74
C ILE A 182 5.22 13.98 1.25
N THR A 183 4.53 14.85 1.98
CA THR A 183 3.21 14.56 2.53
C THR A 183 2.13 15.39 1.87
N SER A 184 0.96 14.80 1.64
CA SER A 184 -0.22 15.49 1.14
C SER A 184 -1.49 14.99 1.84
N ARG A 185 -2.58 15.72 1.67
CA ARG A 185 -3.93 15.30 2.06
C ARG A 185 -4.84 15.46 0.85
N CYS A 186 -5.92 14.68 0.78
CA CYS A 186 -6.97 14.95 -0.19
C CYS A 186 -7.63 16.30 0.12
N GLU A 187 -8.08 16.99 -0.94
CA GLU A 187 -8.81 18.24 -0.82
C GLU A 187 -10.10 18.06 0.00
N SER A 188 -10.49 19.11 0.70
CA SER A 188 -11.75 19.12 1.45
C SER A 188 -12.94 18.88 0.50
N GLY A 189 -13.87 18.02 0.87
CA GLY A 189 -15.01 17.63 0.04
C GLY A 189 -14.71 16.54 -1.00
N SER A 190 -13.43 16.23 -1.27
CA SER A 190 -13.06 15.10 -2.14
C SER A 190 -12.96 13.79 -1.34
N LYS A 191 -13.57 12.71 -1.84
CA LYS A 191 -13.41 11.38 -1.25
C LYS A 191 -11.96 10.92 -1.41
N CYS A 192 -11.35 10.47 -0.31
CA CYS A 192 -10.01 9.89 -0.36
C CYS A 192 -9.99 8.69 -1.33
N VAL A 193 -9.00 8.66 -2.22
CA VAL A 193 -8.89 7.60 -3.25
C VAL A 193 -8.91 6.19 -2.67
N ARG A 194 -8.41 6.02 -1.43
CA ARG A 194 -8.34 4.74 -0.72
C ARG A 194 -9.69 4.27 -0.17
N TYR A 195 -10.58 5.22 0.14
CA TYR A 195 -11.84 4.97 0.84
C TYR A 195 -13.07 5.36 0.02
N ARG A 196 -12.89 5.83 -1.22
CA ARG A 196 -13.95 6.41 -2.06
C ARG A 196 -15.10 5.45 -2.37
N ASP A 197 -14.86 4.14 -2.25
CA ASP A 197 -15.85 3.08 -2.40
C ASP A 197 -16.87 3.03 -1.24
N LEU A 198 -16.54 3.61 -0.08
CA LEU A 198 -17.48 3.74 1.02
C LEU A 198 -18.47 4.89 0.78
N PRO A 199 -19.76 4.74 1.18
CA PRO A 199 -20.72 5.84 1.11
C PRO A 199 -20.31 7.02 2.01
N HIS A 200 -19.88 6.70 3.23
CA HIS A 200 -19.39 7.65 4.23
C HIS A 200 -17.91 7.35 4.52
N PRO A 201 -16.98 7.76 3.65
CA PRO A 201 -15.56 7.51 3.86
C PRO A 201 -15.08 8.27 5.10
N PRO A 202 -14.13 7.70 5.88
CA PRO A 202 -13.48 8.44 6.95
C PRO A 202 -12.68 9.61 6.37
N GLN A 203 -12.34 10.58 7.23
CA GLN A 203 -11.48 11.69 6.87
C GLN A 203 -10.11 11.19 6.38
N CYS A 204 -9.52 11.89 5.41
CA CYS A 204 -8.18 11.57 4.93
C CYS A 204 -7.15 11.78 6.05
N VAL A 205 -6.49 10.69 6.44
CA VAL A 205 -5.44 10.70 7.49
C VAL A 205 -4.09 11.22 6.97
N GLY A 206 -3.99 11.43 5.67
CA GLY A 206 -2.80 11.89 4.99
C GLY A 206 -2.18 10.81 4.12
N HIS A 207 -1.38 11.27 3.16
CA HIS A 207 -0.58 10.45 2.27
C HIS A 207 0.87 10.86 2.44
N GLY A 208 1.75 9.88 2.52
CA GLY A 208 3.19 10.09 2.46
C GLY A 208 3.73 9.49 1.17
N ARG A 209 4.83 10.02 0.66
CA ARG A 209 5.70 9.32 -0.29
C ARG A 209 7.14 9.78 -0.10
N TRP A 210 8.09 8.88 -0.25
CA TRP A 210 9.50 9.27 -0.36
C TRP A 210 9.75 9.81 -1.77
N GLY A 211 10.56 10.86 -1.86
CA GLY A 211 11.05 11.39 -3.12
C GLY A 211 12.55 11.69 -3.02
N PRO A 212 13.26 11.71 -4.15
CA PRO A 212 14.67 12.07 -4.18
C PRO A 212 14.87 13.51 -3.69
N ALA A 213 16.05 13.76 -3.14
CA ALA A 213 16.50 15.08 -2.73
C ALA A 213 17.96 15.27 -3.16
N THR A 214 18.36 16.51 -3.39
CA THR A 214 19.75 16.88 -3.64
C THR A 214 20.16 17.94 -2.63
N LEU A 215 21.44 17.96 -2.27
CA LEU A 215 22.04 18.95 -1.39
C LEU A 215 23.39 19.36 -1.96
N VAL A 216 23.79 20.61 -1.77
CA VAL A 216 25.20 20.98 -1.94
C VAL A 216 26.05 20.36 -0.81
N LEU A 217 27.31 20.04 -1.09
CA LEU A 217 28.18 19.27 -0.18
C LEU A 217 28.30 19.89 1.21
N ASP A 218 28.43 21.21 1.30
CA ASP A 218 28.52 21.96 2.55
C ASP A 218 27.27 21.78 3.43
N GLN A 219 26.07 21.87 2.83
CA GLN A 219 24.80 21.62 3.52
C GLN A 219 24.69 20.17 3.99
N PHE A 220 25.05 19.20 3.15
CA PHE A 220 25.03 17.79 3.52
C PHE A 220 25.97 17.50 4.71
N VAL A 221 27.22 17.94 4.63
CA VAL A 221 28.21 17.79 5.70
C VAL A 221 27.72 18.45 6.99
N ALA A 222 27.17 19.66 6.91
CA ALA A 222 26.63 20.36 8.08
C ALA A 222 25.43 19.63 8.71
N LEU A 223 24.57 18.99 7.91
CA LEU A 223 23.47 18.18 8.43
C LEU A 223 23.97 16.89 9.09
N VAL A 224 25.00 16.23 8.54
CA VAL A 224 25.62 15.04 9.17
C VAL A 224 26.28 15.41 10.50
N CYS A 225 27.05 16.50 10.52
CA CYS A 225 27.69 17.02 11.74
C CYS A 225 26.63 17.33 12.82
N ARG A 226 25.48 17.91 12.45
CA ARG A 226 24.39 18.22 13.39
C ARG A 226 23.47 17.04 13.71
N ASP A 227 23.72 15.86 13.15
CA ASP A 227 22.85 14.68 13.31
C ASP A 227 21.41 14.90 12.81
N GLU A 228 21.23 15.82 11.87
CA GLU A 228 19.93 16.19 11.29
C GLU A 228 19.57 15.35 10.05
N ILE A 229 20.55 14.62 9.51
CA ILE A 229 20.40 13.63 8.44
C ILE A 229 21.14 12.35 8.83
N ARG A 230 20.53 11.18 8.59
CA ARG A 230 21.08 9.86 8.93
C ARG A 230 20.85 8.87 7.81
N TRP A 231 21.79 7.95 7.66
CA TRP A 231 21.61 6.74 6.88
C TRP A 231 20.54 5.86 7.52
N SER A 232 19.37 5.74 6.88
CA SER A 232 18.18 5.14 7.50
C SER A 232 17.40 4.29 6.52
N VAL A 233 16.82 3.19 7.02
CA VAL A 233 15.77 2.46 6.31
C VAL A 233 14.56 3.36 6.17
N LEU A 234 14.04 3.48 4.95
CA LEU A 234 12.87 4.30 4.65
C LEU A 234 11.60 3.47 4.89
N PRO A 235 10.78 3.79 5.91
CA PRO A 235 9.52 3.08 6.13
C PRO A 235 8.63 3.25 4.89
N PRO A 236 8.02 2.16 4.38
CA PRO A 236 7.20 2.23 3.18
C PRO A 236 6.00 3.15 3.45
N PRO A 237 5.78 4.16 2.60
CA PRO A 237 4.58 4.95 2.68
C PRO A 237 3.41 4.08 2.18
N GLU A 238 2.43 3.78 3.03
CA GLU A 238 1.32 2.85 2.73
C GLU A 238 0.39 3.27 1.57
N ALA A 239 0.69 4.38 0.89
CA ALA A 239 -0.05 4.89 -0.27
C ALA A 239 0.88 5.21 -1.45
N ILE A 240 1.36 4.18 -2.14
CA ILE A 240 1.91 4.34 -3.48
C ILE A 240 0.73 4.40 -4.46
N ARG A 241 0.59 5.50 -5.21
CA ARG A 241 -0.04 5.42 -6.53
C ARG A 241 1.01 4.80 -7.46
N PRO A 242 0.76 3.65 -8.10
CA PRO A 242 1.68 3.13 -9.10
C PRO A 242 1.85 4.12 -10.24
N GLY A 243 3.09 4.35 -10.68
CA GLY A 243 3.35 4.82 -12.05
C GLY A 243 3.69 6.30 -12.29
N TYR A 244 4.14 7.08 -11.30
CA TYR A 244 4.51 8.49 -11.56
C TYR A 244 5.91 8.93 -11.16
N PHE A 245 6.75 8.08 -10.54
CA PHE A 245 8.06 8.52 -10.04
C PHE A 245 9.12 7.42 -10.09
N GLU A 246 10.38 7.84 -10.16
CA GLU A 246 11.54 6.97 -9.99
C GLU A 246 11.53 6.33 -8.60
N PRO A 247 11.88 5.04 -8.49
CA PRO A 247 12.00 4.37 -7.20
C PRO A 247 13.10 5.04 -6.37
N VAL A 248 12.77 5.46 -5.14
CA VAL A 248 13.77 5.83 -4.15
C VAL A 248 14.33 4.54 -3.53
N GLU A 249 15.62 4.52 -3.20
CA GLU A 249 16.24 3.38 -2.51
C GLU A 249 15.55 3.09 -1.17
N GLU A 250 15.51 1.82 -0.76
CA GLU A 250 14.91 1.39 0.53
C GLU A 250 15.68 1.94 1.74
N ILE A 251 16.95 2.29 1.54
CA ILE A 251 17.82 2.91 2.53
C ILE A 251 18.39 4.17 1.89
N ALA A 252 18.34 5.29 2.60
CA ALA A 252 18.87 6.56 2.11
C ALA A 252 19.30 7.46 3.26
N TRP A 253 20.07 8.49 2.93
CA TRP A 253 20.25 9.63 3.81
C TRP A 253 18.96 10.43 3.90
N THR A 254 18.40 10.52 5.11
CA THR A 254 17.18 11.30 5.35
C THR A 254 17.13 11.88 6.76
N SER A 255 16.29 12.88 6.95
CA SER A 255 16.08 13.45 8.28
C SER A 255 15.31 12.47 9.19
N PRO A 256 15.74 12.26 10.44
CA PRO A 256 14.97 11.50 11.42
C PRO A 256 13.54 12.03 11.62
N VAL A 257 13.30 13.33 11.37
CA VAL A 257 11.96 13.93 11.39
C VAL A 257 11.06 13.33 10.31
N TYR A 258 11.60 13.08 9.11
CA TYR A 258 10.85 12.46 8.03
C TYR A 258 10.52 11.00 8.33
N VAL A 259 11.46 10.23 8.89
CA VAL A 259 11.22 8.84 9.29
C VAL A 259 10.08 8.76 10.30
N ARG A 260 10.15 9.52 11.40
CA ARG A 260 9.08 9.56 12.42
C ARG A 260 7.73 9.97 11.83
N ARG A 261 7.73 10.92 10.89
CA ARG A 261 6.49 11.37 10.24
C ARG A 261 5.90 10.29 9.33
N ALA A 262 6.73 9.55 8.61
CA ALA A 262 6.27 8.43 7.78
C ALA A 262 5.67 7.32 8.64
N GLU A 263 6.31 6.96 9.76
CA GLU A 263 5.78 6.00 10.73
C GLU A 263 4.46 6.46 11.36
N ALA A 264 4.35 7.74 11.72
CA ALA A 264 3.11 8.28 12.28
C ALA A 264 1.95 8.23 11.26
N ILE A 265 2.20 8.57 9.99
CA ILE A 265 1.19 8.44 8.93
C ILE A 265 0.77 6.98 8.79
N ARG A 266 1.74 6.07 8.77
CA ARG A 266 1.55 4.64 8.66
C ARG A 266 0.65 4.09 9.79
N GLU A 267 0.92 4.45 11.03
CA GLU A 267 0.16 3.93 12.16
C GLU A 267 -1.30 4.40 12.13
N VAL A 268 -1.54 5.69 11.85
CA VAL A 268 -2.91 6.22 11.74
C VAL A 268 -3.65 5.59 10.55
N GLN A 269 -2.93 5.35 9.44
CA GLN A 269 -3.44 4.70 8.25
C GLN A 269 -3.85 3.24 8.52
N ARG A 270 -3.02 2.47 9.21
CA ARG A 270 -3.29 1.09 9.63
C ARG A 270 -4.57 0.96 10.47
N VAL A 271 -4.75 1.84 11.46
CA VAL A 271 -5.96 1.85 12.31
C VAL A 271 -7.21 2.16 11.48
N THR A 272 -7.10 3.13 10.58
CA THR A 272 -8.23 3.52 9.70
C THR A 272 -8.58 2.41 8.72
N ASP A 273 -7.58 1.74 8.14
CA ASP A 273 -7.78 0.62 7.22
C ASP A 273 -8.45 -0.58 7.89
N ALA A 274 -8.10 -0.88 9.14
CA ALA A 274 -8.76 -1.95 9.89
C ALA A 274 -10.26 -1.66 10.06
N SER A 275 -10.62 -0.44 10.47
CA SER A 275 -12.02 -0.02 10.58
C SER A 275 -12.76 -0.04 9.24
N VAL A 276 -12.10 0.41 8.18
CA VAL A 276 -12.65 0.37 6.80
C VAL A 276 -12.83 -1.07 6.31
N ALA A 277 -11.90 -1.97 6.61
CA ALA A 277 -12.00 -3.37 6.26
C ALA A 277 -13.20 -4.05 6.95
N ASP A 278 -13.43 -3.75 8.23
CA ASP A 278 -14.60 -4.22 8.97
C ASP A 278 -15.91 -3.72 8.36
N GLU A 279 -16.01 -2.42 8.05
CA GLU A 279 -17.19 -1.85 7.38
C GLU A 279 -17.44 -2.51 6.00
N ARG A 280 -16.38 -2.70 5.20
CA ARG A 280 -16.47 -3.41 3.91
C ARG A 280 -16.95 -4.85 4.11
N HIS A 281 -16.46 -5.54 5.13
CA HIS A 281 -16.88 -6.89 5.46
C HIS A 281 -18.35 -6.95 5.89
N GLN A 282 -18.78 -6.05 6.78
CA GLN A 282 -20.17 -5.95 7.22
C GLN A 282 -21.13 -5.67 6.06
N ARG A 283 -20.76 -4.77 5.15
CA ARG A 283 -21.55 -4.46 3.94
C ARG A 283 -21.71 -5.67 3.04
N ARG A 284 -20.62 -6.39 2.79
CA ARG A 284 -20.65 -7.63 1.99
C ARG A 284 -21.59 -8.65 2.61
N ARG A 285 -21.51 -8.87 3.92
CA ARG A 285 -22.41 -9.77 4.65
C ARG A 285 -23.87 -9.35 4.57
N ARG A 286 -24.19 -8.06 4.72
CA ARG A 286 -25.56 -7.54 4.59
C ARG A 286 -26.10 -7.74 3.17
N HIS A 287 -25.29 -7.45 2.15
CA HIS A 287 -25.67 -7.64 0.76
C HIS A 287 -25.91 -9.11 0.43
N GLU A 288 -25.02 -10.01 0.85
CA GLU A 288 -25.20 -11.46 0.69
C GLU A 288 -26.45 -11.98 1.41
N ALA A 289 -26.72 -11.50 2.63
CA ALA A 289 -27.93 -11.87 3.37
C ALA A 289 -29.21 -11.38 2.68
N GLU A 290 -29.20 -10.17 2.12
CA GLU A 290 -30.32 -9.63 1.35
C GLU A 290 -30.57 -10.43 0.07
N LEU A 291 -29.51 -10.77 -0.67
CA LEU A 291 -29.59 -11.63 -1.85
C LEU A 291 -30.16 -13.01 -1.50
N ARG A 292 -29.68 -13.62 -0.42
CA ARG A 292 -30.21 -14.92 0.07
C ARG A 292 -31.68 -14.81 0.45
N ARG A 293 -32.09 -13.74 1.13
CA ARG A 293 -33.51 -13.53 1.49
C ARG A 293 -34.38 -13.38 0.24
N ARG A 294 -33.95 -12.58 -0.74
CA ARG A 294 -34.66 -12.44 -2.03
C ARG A 294 -34.77 -13.76 -2.77
N GLN A 295 -33.70 -14.55 -2.78
CA GLN A 295 -33.72 -15.88 -3.38
C GLN A 295 -34.72 -16.79 -2.66
N GLN A 296 -34.68 -16.86 -1.33
CA GLN A 296 -35.63 -17.67 -0.55
C GLN A 296 -37.09 -17.24 -0.74
N GLU A 297 -37.36 -15.94 -0.85
CA GLU A 297 -38.69 -15.42 -1.16
C GLU A 297 -39.16 -15.81 -2.57
N ALA A 298 -38.27 -15.75 -3.57
CA ALA A 298 -38.54 -16.18 -4.93
C ALA A 298 -38.80 -17.70 -5.00
N ASP A 299 -37.93 -18.51 -4.39
CA ASP A 299 -38.08 -19.97 -4.32
C ASP A 299 -39.40 -20.36 -3.64
N ARG A 300 -39.75 -19.67 -2.54
CA ARG A 300 -41.02 -19.88 -1.84
C ARG A 300 -42.21 -19.51 -2.72
N HIS A 301 -42.14 -18.39 -3.43
CA HIS A 301 -43.20 -17.96 -4.33
C HIS A 301 -43.37 -18.93 -5.50
N GLU A 302 -42.28 -19.44 -6.06
CA GLU A 302 -42.29 -20.46 -7.11
C GLU A 302 -42.88 -21.79 -6.61
N ALA A 303 -42.44 -22.28 -5.46
CA ALA A 303 -42.98 -23.48 -4.83
C ALA A 303 -44.50 -23.36 -4.56
N ASN A 304 -44.96 -22.21 -4.06
CA ASN A 304 -46.39 -21.95 -3.85
C ASN A 304 -47.18 -22.00 -5.17
N ARG A 305 -46.64 -21.43 -6.26
CA ARG A 305 -47.26 -21.47 -7.60
C ARG A 305 -47.29 -22.89 -8.17
N ALA A 306 -46.21 -23.65 -8.01
CA ALA A 306 -46.14 -25.03 -8.44
C ALA A 306 -47.16 -25.90 -7.69
N ALA A 307 -47.22 -25.77 -6.36
CA ALA A 307 -48.19 -26.49 -5.54
C ALA A 307 -49.64 -26.12 -5.89
N LEU A 308 -49.94 -24.85 -6.18
CA LEU A 308 -51.27 -24.44 -6.64
C LEU A 308 -51.63 -25.10 -7.98
N ARG A 309 -50.72 -25.05 -8.96
CA ARG A 309 -50.93 -25.69 -10.28
C ARG A 309 -51.14 -27.19 -10.14
N GLU A 310 -50.38 -27.85 -9.27
CA GLU A 310 -50.52 -29.27 -9.02
C GLU A 310 -51.89 -29.59 -8.39
N ARG A 311 -52.32 -28.81 -7.39
CA ARG A 311 -53.66 -28.96 -6.78
C ARG A 311 -54.77 -28.74 -7.80
N GLN A 312 -54.68 -27.67 -8.60
CA GLN A 312 -55.62 -27.37 -9.68
C GLN A 312 -55.68 -28.52 -10.69
N HIS A 313 -54.53 -28.95 -11.21
CA HIS A 313 -54.43 -30.05 -12.18
C HIS A 313 -55.05 -31.36 -11.65
N ARG A 314 -54.76 -31.71 -10.39
CA ARG A 314 -55.27 -32.91 -9.74
C ARG A 314 -56.80 -32.93 -9.64
N LEU A 315 -57.41 -31.78 -9.33
CA LEU A 315 -58.86 -31.69 -9.18
C LEU A 315 -59.59 -31.53 -10.52
N THR A 316 -58.92 -31.01 -11.55
CA THR A 316 -59.54 -30.77 -12.87
C THR A 316 -60.23 -31.99 -13.45
N SER A 317 -59.58 -33.16 -13.45
CA SER A 317 -60.19 -34.38 -14.00
C SER A 317 -61.43 -34.82 -13.24
N ILE A 318 -61.40 -34.74 -11.91
CA ILE A 318 -62.52 -35.11 -11.03
C ILE A 318 -63.70 -34.16 -11.26
N VAL A 319 -63.45 -32.84 -11.26
CA VAL A 319 -64.49 -31.83 -11.45
C VAL A 319 -65.08 -31.89 -12.85
N VAL A 320 -64.27 -32.07 -13.90
CA VAL A 320 -64.76 -32.24 -15.27
C VAL A 320 -65.67 -33.47 -15.39
N GLN A 321 -65.32 -34.59 -14.76
CA GLN A 321 -66.18 -35.78 -14.73
C GLN A 321 -67.50 -35.51 -14.00
N GLN A 322 -67.46 -34.86 -12.83
CA GLN A 322 -68.66 -34.51 -12.07
C GLN A 322 -69.57 -33.53 -12.82
N VAL A 323 -69.00 -32.50 -13.45
CA VAL A 323 -69.75 -31.54 -14.27
C VAL A 323 -70.36 -32.22 -15.48
N THR A 324 -69.60 -33.05 -16.22
CA THR A 324 -70.12 -33.81 -17.37
C THR A 324 -71.29 -34.70 -16.97
N ALA A 325 -71.17 -35.42 -15.85
CA ALA A 325 -72.24 -36.28 -15.35
C ALA A 325 -73.47 -35.48 -14.92
N GLY A 326 -73.29 -34.27 -14.36
CA GLY A 326 -74.38 -33.42 -13.90
C GLY A 326 -75.08 -32.62 -15.00
N THR A 327 -74.37 -32.24 -16.07
CA THR A 327 -74.91 -31.39 -17.16
C THR A 327 -75.21 -32.16 -18.44
N GLY A 328 -74.66 -33.35 -18.61
CA GLY A 328 -74.74 -34.13 -19.85
C GLY A 328 -73.89 -33.56 -21.01
N GLN A 329 -73.08 -32.54 -20.76
CA GLN A 329 -72.27 -31.84 -21.76
C GLN A 329 -70.79 -31.87 -21.40
N ALA A 330 -69.92 -31.96 -22.40
CA ALA A 330 -68.47 -31.91 -22.21
C ALA A 330 -68.02 -30.47 -21.89
N PRO A 331 -67.49 -30.18 -20.69
CA PRO A 331 -67.03 -28.84 -20.35
C PRO A 331 -65.65 -28.54 -20.93
N TRP A 332 -65.32 -27.25 -21.07
CA TRP A 332 -63.96 -26.78 -21.33
C TRP A 332 -63.37 -26.14 -20.09
N THR A 333 -62.03 -26.17 -19.96
CA THR A 333 -61.31 -25.63 -18.80
C THR A 333 -60.45 -24.45 -19.20
N LEU A 334 -60.55 -23.36 -18.43
CA LEU A 334 -59.70 -22.18 -18.55
C LEU A 334 -58.80 -22.07 -17.31
N PRO A 335 -57.53 -22.49 -17.38
CA PRO A 335 -56.62 -22.40 -16.25
C PRO A 335 -56.11 -20.98 -16.02
N SER A 336 -55.79 -20.65 -14.77
CA SER A 336 -55.27 -19.32 -14.37
C SER A 336 -56.23 -18.17 -14.73
N ASP A 337 -57.54 -18.41 -14.62
CA ASP A 337 -58.55 -17.43 -14.97
C ASP A 337 -58.56 -16.27 -13.97
N PHE A 338 -58.10 -15.09 -14.42
CA PHE A 338 -58.03 -13.90 -13.58
C PHE A 338 -59.41 -13.38 -13.15
N GLU A 339 -60.46 -13.66 -13.92
CA GLU A 339 -61.83 -13.28 -13.57
C GLU A 339 -62.40 -14.10 -12.40
N HIS A 340 -61.75 -15.23 -12.11
CA HIS A 340 -62.10 -16.15 -11.03
C HIS A 340 -60.90 -16.40 -10.12
N ALA A 341 -60.20 -15.31 -9.74
CA ALA A 341 -59.10 -15.30 -8.78
C ALA A 341 -57.99 -16.32 -9.09
N THR A 342 -57.65 -16.47 -10.37
CA THR A 342 -56.64 -17.40 -10.90
C THR A 342 -56.91 -18.88 -10.62
N GLY A 343 -58.18 -19.23 -10.43
CA GLY A 343 -58.67 -20.61 -10.43
C GLY A 343 -58.63 -21.25 -11.83
N VAL A 344 -59.09 -22.49 -11.91
CA VAL A 344 -59.44 -23.13 -13.19
C VAL A 344 -60.95 -23.06 -13.37
N SER A 345 -61.41 -22.25 -14.31
CA SER A 345 -62.83 -22.16 -14.62
C SER A 345 -63.24 -23.34 -15.51
N VAL A 346 -64.34 -24.00 -15.15
CA VAL A 346 -64.96 -25.09 -15.90
C VAL A 346 -66.24 -24.54 -16.50
N ILE A 347 -66.30 -24.53 -17.82
CA ILE A 347 -67.26 -23.72 -18.56
C ILE A 347 -68.14 -24.62 -19.43
N VAL A 348 -69.44 -24.36 -19.39
CA VAL A 348 -70.49 -25.09 -20.11
C VAL A 348 -71.42 -24.05 -20.74
N ASN A 349 -71.81 -24.24 -22.00
CA ASN A 349 -72.69 -23.31 -22.75
C ASN A 349 -72.26 -21.83 -22.70
N GLY A 350 -70.96 -21.57 -22.65
CA GLY A 350 -70.40 -20.20 -22.68
C GLY A 350 -70.30 -19.50 -21.31
N GLY A 351 -70.67 -20.16 -20.20
CA GLY A 351 -70.58 -19.59 -18.84
C GLY A 351 -69.88 -20.50 -17.83
N PRO A 352 -69.11 -19.95 -16.87
CA PRO A 352 -68.46 -20.75 -15.83
C PRO A 352 -69.52 -21.39 -14.93
N VAL A 353 -69.48 -22.71 -14.80
CA VAL A 353 -70.37 -23.47 -13.90
C VAL A 353 -69.63 -23.95 -12.65
N ALA A 354 -68.30 -24.03 -12.73
CA ALA A 354 -67.46 -24.32 -11.59
C ALA A 354 -66.10 -23.62 -11.67
N VAL A 355 -65.47 -23.37 -10.52
CA VAL A 355 -64.11 -22.84 -10.42
C VAL A 355 -63.30 -23.68 -9.46
N ILE A 356 -62.12 -24.12 -9.87
CA ILE A 356 -61.26 -25.02 -9.10
C ILE A 356 -60.12 -24.22 -8.46
N CYS A 357 -60.00 -24.35 -7.14
CA CYS A 357 -58.96 -23.74 -6.30
C CYS A 357 -58.64 -22.29 -6.70
N PRO A 358 -59.61 -21.36 -6.62
CA PRO A 358 -59.30 -19.94 -6.73
C PRO A 358 -58.44 -19.49 -5.54
N ILE A 359 -57.61 -18.46 -5.74
CA ILE A 359 -56.76 -17.93 -4.68
C ILE A 359 -57.60 -16.99 -3.82
N ALA A 360 -57.87 -17.39 -2.56
CA ALA A 360 -58.71 -16.63 -1.63
C ALA A 360 -58.32 -15.13 -1.55
N SER A 361 -57.04 -14.82 -1.39
CA SER A 361 -56.56 -13.43 -1.28
C SER A 361 -56.67 -12.60 -2.57
N ARG A 362 -57.19 -13.17 -3.66
CA ARG A 362 -57.50 -12.49 -4.92
C ARG A 362 -59.00 -12.37 -5.15
N ILE A 363 -59.84 -12.83 -4.24
CA ILE A 363 -61.28 -12.66 -4.31
C ILE A 363 -61.59 -11.30 -3.70
N ASP A 364 -61.92 -10.33 -4.54
CA ASP A 364 -62.50 -9.06 -4.13
C ASP A 364 -64.03 -9.10 -4.29
N GLY A 365 -64.71 -7.98 -4.01
CA GLY A 365 -66.18 -7.93 -4.11
C GLY A 365 -66.72 -8.27 -5.50
N GLU A 366 -66.04 -7.85 -6.56
CA GLU A 366 -66.47 -8.13 -7.94
C GLU A 366 -66.28 -9.62 -8.29
N ILE A 367 -65.16 -10.22 -7.89
CA ILE A 367 -64.93 -11.65 -8.09
C ILE A 367 -65.89 -12.47 -7.22
N ALA A 368 -66.18 -12.04 -5.99
CA ALA A 368 -67.19 -12.69 -5.14
C ALA A 368 -68.58 -12.66 -5.78
N ASP A 369 -68.96 -11.55 -6.43
CA ASP A 369 -70.19 -11.44 -7.21
C ASP A 369 -70.20 -12.41 -8.41
N ARG A 370 -69.09 -12.50 -9.14
CA ARG A 370 -68.95 -13.43 -10.29
C ARG A 370 -69.01 -14.90 -9.88
N LEU A 371 -68.60 -15.23 -8.65
CA LEU A 371 -68.68 -16.59 -8.11
C LEU A 371 -70.10 -16.98 -7.68
N LEU A 372 -71.05 -16.03 -7.59
CA LEU A 372 -72.45 -16.33 -7.28
C LEU A 372 -73.04 -17.24 -8.34
N GLY A 373 -73.64 -18.35 -7.89
CA GLY A 373 -74.19 -19.37 -8.80
C GLY A 373 -73.16 -20.32 -9.41
N VAL A 374 -71.86 -20.10 -9.19
CA VAL A 374 -70.76 -20.97 -9.64
C VAL A 374 -70.31 -21.88 -8.50
N THR A 375 -70.12 -23.18 -8.75
CA THR A 375 -69.63 -24.09 -7.69
C THR A 375 -68.11 -24.01 -7.54
N VAL A 376 -67.62 -23.64 -6.37
CA VAL A 376 -66.17 -23.59 -6.10
C VAL A 376 -65.69 -24.93 -5.55
N TYR A 377 -64.68 -25.53 -6.19
CA TYR A 377 -64.07 -26.78 -5.74
C TYR A 377 -62.71 -26.50 -5.12
N VAL A 378 -62.42 -27.10 -3.95
CA VAL A 378 -61.17 -26.93 -3.21
C VAL A 378 -60.60 -28.27 -2.75
N ALA A 379 -59.31 -28.31 -2.44
CA ALA A 379 -58.62 -29.55 -2.06
C ALA A 379 -58.65 -29.82 -0.54
N SER A 380 -59.08 -28.87 0.29
CA SER A 380 -59.12 -29.04 1.75
C SER A 380 -60.14 -28.16 2.46
N GLU A 381 -60.52 -28.56 3.66
CA GLU A 381 -61.40 -27.75 4.53
C GLU A 381 -60.76 -26.43 4.97
N ARG A 382 -59.42 -26.37 5.00
CA ARG A 382 -58.70 -25.11 5.23
C ARG A 382 -58.91 -24.13 4.08
N GLU A 383 -58.80 -24.59 2.84
CA GLU A 383 -59.05 -23.75 1.66
C GLU A 383 -60.52 -23.34 1.59
N ARG A 384 -61.46 -24.26 1.91
CA ARG A 384 -62.89 -23.92 2.00
C ARG A 384 -63.13 -22.77 2.96
N ARG A 385 -62.58 -22.83 4.18
CA ARG A 385 -62.73 -21.75 5.17
C ARG A 385 -62.12 -20.42 4.70
N ALA A 386 -60.95 -20.46 4.07
CA ALA A 386 -60.30 -19.26 3.55
C ALA A 386 -61.14 -18.61 2.44
N ILE A 387 -61.63 -19.39 1.48
CA ILE A 387 -62.43 -18.88 0.36
C ILE A 387 -63.83 -18.44 0.83
N ALA A 388 -64.45 -19.20 1.74
CA ALA A 388 -65.74 -18.84 2.32
C ALA A 388 -65.70 -17.49 3.06
N GLY A 389 -64.56 -17.15 3.67
CA GLY A 389 -64.36 -15.86 4.34
C GLY A 389 -64.37 -14.66 3.39
N GLU A 390 -64.03 -14.86 2.12
CA GLU A 390 -63.96 -13.81 1.08
C GLU A 390 -65.17 -13.83 0.13
N CYS A 391 -66.05 -14.84 0.21
CA CYS A 391 -67.23 -14.99 -0.64
C CYS A 391 -68.52 -14.56 0.08
N HIS A 392 -69.60 -14.36 -0.69
CA HIS A 392 -70.91 -14.09 -0.13
C HIS A 392 -71.47 -15.25 0.73
N PRO A 393 -72.30 -14.95 1.75
CA PRO A 393 -73.00 -15.98 2.51
C PRO A 393 -73.80 -16.92 1.60
N GLY A 394 -73.60 -18.22 1.76
CA GLY A 394 -74.28 -19.24 0.96
C GLY A 394 -73.55 -19.65 -0.33
N GLN A 395 -72.36 -19.11 -0.60
CA GLN A 395 -71.51 -19.57 -1.70
C GLN A 395 -71.31 -21.10 -1.65
N ARG A 396 -71.56 -21.78 -2.77
CA ARG A 396 -71.40 -23.23 -2.87
C ARG A 396 -69.93 -23.59 -3.02
N ILE A 397 -69.32 -24.10 -1.94
CA ILE A 397 -67.92 -24.54 -1.91
C ILE A 397 -67.85 -26.02 -1.54
N VAL A 398 -67.26 -26.83 -2.41
CA VAL A 398 -67.14 -28.29 -2.30
C VAL A 398 -65.69 -28.68 -2.07
N VAL A 399 -65.43 -29.45 -1.00
CA VAL A 399 -64.10 -30.02 -0.74
C VAL A 399 -64.00 -31.38 -1.41
N ILE A 400 -63.00 -31.57 -2.27
CA ILE A 400 -62.67 -32.88 -2.84
C ILE A 400 -61.51 -33.46 -2.02
N SER A 401 -61.83 -34.39 -1.13
CA SER A 401 -60.86 -35.17 -0.36
C SER A 401 -60.44 -36.43 -1.14
N GLN A 402 -59.27 -37.00 -0.87
CA GLN A 402 -58.75 -38.18 -1.58
C GLN A 402 -59.64 -39.44 -1.49
N ASP A 403 -60.66 -39.46 -0.62
CA ASP A 403 -61.57 -40.59 -0.43
C ASP A 403 -62.79 -40.61 -1.38
N HIS A 404 -62.85 -39.74 -2.39
CA HIS A 404 -63.92 -39.77 -3.41
C HIS A 404 -63.53 -40.50 -4.69
N GLN A 405 -62.90 -41.68 -4.55
CA GLN A 405 -62.91 -42.69 -5.61
C GLN A 405 -63.94 -43.78 -5.27
N ALA A 406 -65.02 -43.78 -6.06
CA ALA A 406 -66.00 -44.84 -6.28
C ALA A 406 -66.98 -45.20 -5.14
N THR A 407 -68.26 -44.89 -5.36
CA THR A 407 -69.35 -45.80 -4.96
C THR A 407 -70.28 -45.95 -6.17
N PRO A 408 -70.30 -47.12 -6.86
CA PRO A 408 -71.27 -47.36 -7.92
C PRO A 408 -72.66 -47.68 -7.33
N PRO A 409 -73.76 -47.47 -8.08
CA PRO A 409 -75.11 -47.71 -7.57
C PRO A 409 -75.38 -49.22 -7.43
N ARG A 410 -76.11 -49.56 -6.37
CA ARG A 410 -76.55 -50.92 -6.03
C ARG A 410 -77.56 -51.44 -7.07
N PRO A 411 -77.44 -52.69 -7.58
CA PRO A 411 -78.48 -53.26 -8.43
C PRO A 411 -79.69 -53.70 -7.60
N ALA A 412 -80.88 -53.54 -8.19
CA ALA A 412 -82.18 -53.90 -7.61
C ALA A 412 -82.34 -55.41 -7.38
N ASP A 413 -83.02 -55.72 -6.29
CA ASP A 413 -83.32 -57.06 -5.78
C ASP A 413 -84.06 -57.94 -6.78
N GLY A 414 -83.59 -59.19 -6.90
CA GLY A 414 -84.38 -60.32 -7.40
C GLY A 414 -84.53 -61.34 -6.28
N ILE A 415 -85.77 -61.65 -5.91
CA ILE A 415 -86.18 -62.71 -4.98
C ILE A 415 -87.07 -63.69 -5.77
N PRO A 416 -87.14 -64.99 -5.42
CA PRO A 416 -86.10 -65.93 -5.02
C PRO A 416 -85.75 -66.96 -6.11
#